data_AF-A0A536FGP4-F1
#
_entry.id   AF-A0A536FGP4-F1
#
_cell.length_a   1.000
_cell.length_b   1.000
_cell.length_c   1.000
_cell.angle_alpha   90.00
_cell.angle_beta   90.00
_cell.angle_gamma   90.00
#
_symmetry.space_group_name_H-M   'P 1'
#
loop_
_entity.id
_entity.type
_entity.pdbx_description
1 polymer ?
#
loop_
_entity_poly.entity_id
_entity_poly.type
_entity_poly.pdbx_seq_one_letter_code
_entity_poly.pdbx_strand_id
1 'polypeptide(L)'
;MSRAARLVPVLALAFALTLGLWTLFGPTYVTCRSGTVQPGEVSTMSICETANLVTVQRDQLFPAPLLWIAGWSLAPALAVIGTRSGSKAFALGMTSLAFAIDAMSIISMGGGFLFALFVSPMLLLTLVLIALSRGRAGTALG
;
A
#
# COMPACT_ATOMS: atom_id res chain seq x y z
N MET A 1 7.20 15.81 18.95
CA MET A 1 7.06 14.40 18.52
C MET A 1 8.40 13.70 18.57
N SER A 2 8.42 12.40 18.87
CA SER A 2 9.65 11.59 18.91
C SER A 2 10.24 11.41 17.49
N ARG A 3 11.54 11.12 17.40
CA ARG A 3 12.20 10.80 16.12
C ARG A 3 11.56 9.57 15.46
N ALA A 4 11.20 8.56 16.26
CA ALA A 4 10.50 7.36 15.79
C ALA A 4 9.16 7.70 15.13
N ALA A 5 8.33 8.57 15.73
CA ALA A 5 7.05 8.97 15.16
C ALA A 5 7.17 9.71 13.81
N ARG A 6 8.36 10.20 13.45
CA ARG A 6 8.64 10.83 12.16
C ARG A 6 9.29 9.90 11.15
N LEU A 7 9.97 8.84 11.60
CA LEU A 7 10.68 7.88 10.75
C LEU A 7 9.78 6.73 10.30
N VAL A 8 8.98 6.17 11.21
CA VAL A 8 8.06 5.06 10.90
C VAL A 8 7.14 5.36 9.71
N PRO A 9 6.49 6.53 9.58
CA PRO A 9 5.64 6.82 8.41
C PRO A 9 6.44 6.97 7.11
N VAL A 10 7.73 7.34 7.17
CA VAL A 10 8.60 7.38 5.99
C VAL A 10 8.94 5.97 5.51
N LEU A 11 9.19 5.05 6.45
CA LEU A 11 9.37 3.64 6.13
C LEU A 11 8.08 3.06 5.54
N ALA A 12 6.93 3.36 6.14
CA ALA A 12 5.63 2.93 5.63
C ALA A 12 5.41 3.41 4.18
N LEU A 13 5.77 4.67 3.87
CA LEU A 13 5.70 5.21 2.51
C LEU A 13 6.64 4.47 1.54
N ALA A 14 7.89 4.22 1.94
CA ALA A 14 8.84 3.49 1.11
C ALA A 14 8.35 2.06 0.81
N PHE A 15 7.82 1.37 1.82
CA PHE A 15 7.21 0.05 1.66
C PHE A 15 5.96 0.09 0.77
N ALA A 16 5.07 1.06 0.96
CA ALA A 16 3.85 1.17 0.16
C ALA A 16 4.16 1.44 -1.32
N LEU A 17 5.14 2.30 -1.62
CA LEU A 17 5.59 2.56 -3.00
C LEU A 17 6.24 1.33 -3.64
N THR A 18 7.11 0.64 -2.90
CA THR A 18 7.77 -0.59 -3.41
C THR A 18 6.77 -1.71 -3.64
N LEU A 19 5.78 -1.90 -2.74
CA LEU A 19 4.69 -2.85 -2.91
C LEU A 19 3.76 -2.47 -4.08
N GLY A 20 3.48 -1.18 -4.28
CA GLY A 20 2.70 -0.70 -5.42
C GLY A 20 3.37 -1.02 -6.75
N LEU A 21 4.67 -0.73 -6.87
CA LEU A 21 5.48 -1.08 -8.04
C LEU A 21 5.55 -2.60 -8.24
N TRP A 22 5.79 -3.35 -7.17
CA TRP A 22 5.81 -4.82 -7.22
C TRP A 22 4.46 -5.41 -7.66
N THR A 23 3.34 -4.83 -7.20
CA THR A 23 2.00 -5.28 -7.59
C THR A 23 1.75 -5.03 -9.08
N LEU A 24 2.24 -3.91 -9.62
CA LEU A 24 2.08 -3.56 -11.03
C LEU A 24 2.99 -4.36 -11.96
N PHE A 25 4.27 -4.47 -11.61
CA PHE A 25 5.32 -4.96 -12.52
C PHE A 25 5.93 -6.30 -12.11
N GLY A 26 5.71 -6.74 -10.88
CA GLY A 26 6.19 -8.02 -10.38
C GLY A 26 5.42 -9.21 -10.98
N PRO A 27 6.02 -10.42 -10.93
CA PRO A 27 5.45 -11.65 -11.49
C PRO A 27 4.35 -12.21 -10.57
N THR A 28 3.27 -11.45 -10.40
CA THR A 28 2.15 -11.77 -9.49
C THR A 28 1.05 -12.61 -10.14
N TYR A 29 1.13 -12.83 -11.45
CA TYR A 29 0.15 -13.60 -12.22
C TYR A 29 0.84 -14.75 -12.96
N VAL A 30 0.07 -15.80 -13.23
CA VAL A 30 0.48 -16.89 -14.12
C VAL A 30 -0.53 -16.97 -15.25
N THR A 31 -0.05 -16.88 -16.48
CA THR A 31 -0.87 -17.02 -17.69
C THR A 31 -0.47 -18.30 -18.41
N CYS A 32 -1.44 -19.18 -18.67
CA CYS A 32 -1.20 -20.42 -19.41
C CYS A 32 -1.79 -20.31 -20.82
N ARG A 33 -1.01 -20.65 -21.84
CA ARG A 33 -1.48 -20.78 -23.23
C ARG A 33 -1.49 -22.24 -23.64
N SER A 34 -2.60 -22.69 -24.21
CA SER A 34 -2.70 -23.97 -24.92
C SER A 34 -2.32 -23.77 -26.39
N GLY A 35 -1.54 -24.71 -26.94
CA GLY A 35 -1.24 -24.74 -28.37
C GLY A 35 -2.51 -24.97 -29.21
N THR A 36 -2.51 -24.51 -30.46
CA THR A 36 -3.57 -24.77 -31.44
C THR A 36 -3.72 -26.27 -31.65
N VAL A 37 -4.89 -26.81 -31.32
CA VAL A 37 -5.21 -28.24 -31.48
C VAL A 37 -5.76 -28.46 -32.90
N GLN A 38 -5.09 -29.29 -33.71
CA GLN A 38 -5.66 -29.79 -34.96
C GLN A 38 -6.61 -30.98 -34.68
N PRO A 39 -7.64 -31.22 -35.52
CA PRO A 39 -8.54 -32.35 -35.32
C PRO A 39 -7.77 -33.68 -35.35
N GLY A 40 -7.67 -34.35 -34.19
CA GLY A 40 -6.97 -35.63 -34.04
C GLY A 40 -5.71 -35.60 -33.17
N GLU A 41 -5.23 -34.42 -32.76
CA GLU A 41 -4.11 -34.31 -31.81
C GLU A 41 -4.59 -34.17 -30.37
N VAL A 42 -3.94 -34.89 -29.45
CA VAL A 42 -4.14 -34.72 -28.01
C VAL A 42 -3.46 -33.40 -27.61
N SER A 43 -4.19 -32.48 -27.01
CA SER A 43 -3.66 -31.17 -26.61
C SER A 43 -2.51 -31.34 -25.61
N THR A 44 -1.28 -31.36 -26.10
CA THR A 44 -0.09 -31.44 -25.25
C THR A 44 0.56 -30.08 -25.15
N MET A 45 0.70 -29.64 -23.90
CA MET A 45 1.51 -28.53 -23.39
C MET A 45 0.80 -27.17 -23.25
N SER A 46 0.31 -26.94 -22.03
CA SER A 46 0.05 -25.63 -21.45
C SER A 46 1.39 -24.98 -21.08
N ILE A 47 1.89 -24.06 -21.90
CA ILE A 47 3.05 -23.24 -21.51
C ILE A 47 2.50 -22.18 -20.55
N CYS A 48 2.86 -22.30 -19.28
CA CYS A 48 2.51 -21.33 -18.25
C CYS A 48 3.70 -20.40 -18.03
N GLU A 49 3.47 -19.11 -18.23
CA GLU A 49 4.47 -18.06 -18.02
C GLU A 49 4.00 -17.14 -16.90
N THR A 50 4.95 -16.65 -16.10
CA THR A 50 4.68 -15.59 -15.13
C THR A 50 4.46 -14.27 -15.85
N ALA A 51 3.39 -13.57 -15.49
CA ALA A 51 3.01 -12.28 -16.03
C ALA A 51 2.85 -11.26 -14.90
N ASN A 52 2.78 -9.99 -15.27
CA ASN A 52 2.51 -8.88 -14.34
C ASN A 52 1.13 -8.27 -14.60
N LEU A 53 0.63 -7.50 -13.63
CA LEU A 53 -0.72 -6.93 -13.71
C LEU A 53 -0.92 -6.07 -14.97
N VAL A 54 0.11 -5.30 -15.35
CA VAL A 54 0.09 -4.44 -16.53
C VAL A 54 -0.09 -5.24 -17.81
N THR A 55 0.54 -6.41 -17.92
CA THR A 55 0.41 -7.30 -19.09
C THR A 55 -0.94 -8.02 -19.12
N VAL A 56 -1.44 -8.47 -17.97
CA VAL A 56 -2.69 -9.23 -17.86
C VAL A 56 -3.91 -8.35 -18.06
N GLN A 57 -3.86 -7.11 -17.56
CA GLN A 57 -4.99 -6.17 -17.61
C GLN A 57 -4.75 -4.99 -18.56
N ARG A 58 -3.93 -5.13 -19.61
CA ARG A 58 -3.54 -4.01 -20.51
C ARG A 58 -4.66 -3.03 -20.83
N ASP A 59 -5.83 -3.53 -21.23
CA ASP A 59 -6.96 -2.71 -21.68
C ASP A 59 -7.95 -2.34 -20.55
N GLN A 60 -7.80 -2.92 -19.36
CA GLN A 60 -8.69 -2.74 -18.19
C GLN A 60 -7.97 -2.22 -16.94
N LEU A 61 -6.67 -1.92 -17.04
CA LEU A 61 -5.83 -1.46 -15.93
C LEU A 61 -6.30 -0.11 -15.39
N PHE A 62 -6.91 0.70 -16.26
CA PHE A 62 -7.44 2.02 -15.96
C PHE A 62 -8.98 2.01 -16.09
N PRO A 63 -9.72 2.65 -15.17
CA PRO A 63 -9.23 3.49 -14.08
C PRO A 63 -9.02 2.77 -12.74
N ALA A 64 -9.87 1.78 -12.43
CA ALA A 64 -10.03 1.35 -11.03
C ALA A 64 -8.77 0.69 -10.41
N PRO A 65 -8.13 -0.33 -11.03
CA PRO A 65 -6.96 -0.98 -10.41
C PRO A 65 -5.80 -0.02 -10.13
N LEU A 66 -5.49 0.86 -11.09
CA LEU A 66 -4.44 1.87 -10.98
C LEU A 66 -4.72 2.90 -9.87
N LEU A 67 -5.97 3.39 -9.78
CA LEU A 67 -6.36 4.37 -8.76
C LEU A 67 -6.31 3.78 -7.36
N TRP A 68 -6.72 2.51 -7.18
CA TRP A 68 -6.62 1.83 -5.89
C TRP A 68 -5.18 1.62 -5.45
N ILE A 69 -4.32 1.10 -6.33
CA ILE A 69 -2.89 0.90 -6.05
C ILE A 69 -2.22 2.24 -5.73
N ALA A 70 -2.51 3.30 -6.49
CA ALA A 70 -1.99 4.63 -6.22
C ALA A 70 -2.48 5.17 -4.87
N GLY A 71 -3.77 5.00 -4.56
CA GLY A 71 -4.38 5.41 -3.30
C GLY A 71 -3.70 4.77 -2.10
N TRP A 72 -3.50 3.45 -2.11
CA TRP A 72 -2.81 2.75 -1.02
C TRP A 72 -1.32 3.10 -0.95
N SER A 73 -0.66 3.22 -2.11
CA SER A 73 0.77 3.56 -2.19
C SER A 73 1.09 4.96 -1.65
N LEU A 74 0.17 5.91 -1.85
CA LEU A 74 0.34 7.30 -1.44
C LEU A 74 -0.28 7.62 -0.08
N ALA A 75 -1.14 6.75 0.47
CA ALA A 75 -1.77 6.96 1.77
C ALA A 75 -0.77 7.32 2.89
N PRO A 76 0.40 6.65 3.04
CA PRO A 76 1.37 6.99 4.07
C PRO A 76 1.98 8.40 3.94
N ALA A 77 1.89 9.03 2.77
CA ALA A 77 2.35 10.41 2.59
C ALA A 77 1.59 11.38 3.49
N LEU A 78 0.29 11.12 3.73
CA LEU A 78 -0.51 11.90 4.67
C LEU A 78 0.08 11.80 6.09
N ALA A 79 0.47 10.61 6.55
CA ALA A 79 1.11 10.43 7.84
C ALA A 79 2.47 11.15 7.91
N VAL A 80 3.26 11.14 6.84
CA VAL A 80 4.53 11.89 6.77
C VAL A 80 4.28 13.40 6.89
N ILE A 81 3.29 13.94 6.17
CA ILE A 81 2.92 15.36 6.23
C ILE A 81 2.42 15.71 7.65
N GLY A 82 1.52 14.90 8.19
CA GLY A 82 0.94 15.08 9.51
C GLY A 82 1.99 15.13 10.62
N THR A 83 2.92 14.17 10.62
CA THR A 83 3.97 14.04 11.66
C THR A 83 5.03 15.14 11.61
N ARG A 84 5.10 15.90 10.51
CA ARG A 84 5.99 17.04 10.32
C ARG A 84 5.36 18.40 10.62
N SER A 85 4.04 18.51 10.72
CA SER A 85 3.34 19.78 10.98
C SER A 85 3.62 20.40 12.35
N GLY A 86 4.07 19.59 13.32
CA GLY A 86 4.26 20.02 14.71
C GLY A 86 3.00 19.99 15.57
N SER A 87 1.80 19.86 14.99
CA SER A 87 0.53 19.73 15.72
C SER A 87 0.16 18.28 15.97
N LYS A 88 -0.06 17.91 17.24
CA LYS A 88 -0.49 16.55 17.63
C LYS A 88 -1.85 16.17 17.03
N ALA A 89 -2.81 17.10 17.05
CA ALA A 89 -4.15 16.85 16.51
C ALA A 89 -4.11 16.64 14.99
N PHE A 90 -3.34 17.46 14.27
CA PHE A 90 -3.17 17.31 12.83
C PHE A 90 -2.43 16.01 12.47
N ALA A 91 -1.39 15.65 13.23
CA ALA A 91 -0.67 14.40 13.05
C ALA A 91 -1.58 13.17 13.26
N LEU A 92 -2.42 13.18 14.30
CA LEU A 92 -3.41 12.11 14.52
C LEU A 92 -4.44 12.05 13.40
N GLY A 93 -5.00 13.18 12.97
CA GLY A 93 -5.98 13.24 11.89
C GLY A 93 -5.42 12.69 10.57
N MET A 94 -4.24 13.15 10.16
CA MET A 94 -3.64 12.69 8.90
C MET A 94 -3.19 11.23 8.95
N THR A 95 -2.63 10.77 10.08
CA THR A 95 -2.20 9.37 10.20
C THR A 95 -3.39 8.43 10.30
N SER A 96 -4.49 8.83 10.96
CA SER A 96 -5.72 8.02 11.01
C SER A 96 -6.41 7.94 9.66
N LEU A 97 -6.43 9.04 8.90
CA LEU A 97 -6.91 9.03 7.52
C LEU A 97 -6.05 8.12 6.62
N ALA A 98 -4.72 8.22 6.74
CA ALA A 98 -3.79 7.32 6.03
C ALA A 98 -4.09 5.85 6.34
N PHE A 99 -4.25 5.52 7.63
CA PHE A 99 -4.56 4.17 8.08
C PHE A 99 -5.93 3.70 7.57
N ALA A 100 -6.96 4.56 7.54
CA ALA A 100 -8.27 4.19 7.03
C ALA A 100 -8.24 3.88 5.53
N ILE A 101 -7.52 4.68 4.73
CA ILE A 101 -7.33 4.45 3.30
C ILE A 101 -6.59 3.13 3.06
N ASP A 102 -5.51 2.88 3.82
CA ASP A 102 -4.74 1.64 3.72
C ASP A 102 -5.55 0.43 4.19
N ALA A 103 -6.36 0.54 5.25
CA ALA A 103 -7.19 -0.56 5.76
C ALA A 103 -8.28 -1.01 4.77
N MET A 104 -8.73 -0.12 3.87
CA MET A 104 -9.64 -0.50 2.78
C MET A 104 -8.99 -1.50 1.80
N SER A 105 -7.66 -1.61 1.77
CA SER A 105 -6.95 -2.60 0.95
C SER A 105 -7.22 -4.04 1.37
N ILE A 106 -7.63 -4.29 2.62
CA ILE A 106 -7.98 -5.63 3.15
C ILE A 106 -9.11 -6.28 2.35
N ILE A 107 -10.00 -5.47 1.76
CA ILE A 107 -11.15 -5.95 0.98
C ILE A 107 -10.71 -6.50 -0.39
N SER A 108 -9.47 -6.23 -0.82
CA SER A 108 -8.92 -6.72 -2.09
C SER A 108 -8.10 -8.01 -1.90
N MET A 109 -8.64 -9.14 -2.36
CA MET A 109 -8.01 -10.48 -2.31
C MET A 109 -6.71 -10.65 -3.12
N GLY A 110 -6.20 -9.58 -3.75
CA GLY A 110 -4.94 -9.60 -4.51
C GLY A 110 -3.83 -8.86 -3.76
N GLY A 111 -3.33 -7.77 -4.38
CA GLY A 111 -2.22 -6.98 -3.84
C GLY A 111 -2.55 -6.24 -2.53
N GLY A 112 -3.82 -5.93 -2.26
CA GLY A 112 -4.23 -5.17 -1.07
C GLY A 112 -3.89 -5.86 0.25
N PHE A 113 -3.91 -7.20 0.29
CA PHE A 113 -3.50 -7.95 1.48
C PHE A 113 -2.04 -7.67 1.90
N LEU A 114 -1.12 -7.47 0.94
CA LEU A 114 0.27 -7.16 1.25
C LEU A 114 0.42 -5.76 1.89
N PHE A 115 -0.37 -4.79 1.43
CA PHE A 115 -0.42 -3.46 2.04
C PHE A 115 -0.91 -3.56 3.49
N ALA A 116 -2.00 -4.28 3.73
CA ALA A 116 -2.51 -4.51 5.07
C ALA A 116 -1.52 -5.25 5.99
N LEU A 117 -0.67 -6.13 5.47
CA LEU A 117 0.29 -6.87 6.29
C LEU A 117 1.53 -6.05 6.64
N PHE A 118 2.02 -5.21 5.73
CA PHE A 118 3.30 -4.50 5.89
C PHE A 118 3.14 -3.01 6.21
N VAL A 119 2.16 -2.32 5.61
CA VAL A 119 1.99 -0.87 5.71
C VAL A 119 1.08 -0.51 6.89
N SER A 120 -0.06 -1.17 7.04
CA SER A 120 -1.02 -0.91 8.14
C SER A 120 -0.40 -1.01 9.54
N PRO A 121 0.44 -2.02 9.89
CA PRO A 121 1.06 -2.08 11.22
C PRO A 121 2.02 -0.91 11.48
N MET A 122 2.71 -0.42 10.45
CA MET A 122 3.59 0.74 10.59
C MET A 122 2.78 2.03 10.80
N LEU A 123 1.65 2.19 10.11
CA LEU A 123 0.73 3.31 10.31
C LEU A 123 0.08 3.25 11.70
N LEU A 124 -0.32 2.07 12.15
CA LEU A 124 -0.84 1.85 13.51
C LEU A 124 0.21 2.15 14.57
N LEU A 125 1.45 1.68 14.38
CA LEU A 125 2.57 2.02 15.26
C LEU A 125 2.79 3.54 15.30
N THR A 126 2.70 4.22 14.16
CA THR A 126 2.80 5.68 14.09
C THR A 126 1.68 6.35 14.91
N LEU A 127 0.44 5.89 14.81
CA LEU A 127 -0.68 6.37 15.63
C LEU A 127 -0.42 6.19 17.12
N VAL A 128 0.03 4.99 17.54
CA VAL A 128 0.37 4.69 18.93
C VAL A 128 1.48 5.63 19.42
N LEU A 129 2.55 5.83 18.64
CA LEU A 129 3.64 6.72 18.99
C LEU A 129 3.21 8.19 19.10
N ILE A 130 2.30 8.65 18.23
CA ILE A 130 1.73 10.00 18.32
C ILE A 130 0.86 10.13 19.58
N ALA A 131 -0.01 9.15 19.83
CA ALA A 131 -0.92 9.14 20.99
C ALA A 131 -0.13 9.17 22.32
N LEU A 132 0.88 8.31 22.45
CA LEU A 132 1.76 8.22 23.61
C LEU A 132 2.71 9.41 23.75
N SER A 133 2.93 10.19 22.68
CA SER A 133 3.73 11.40 22.81
C SER A 133 3.03 12.40 23.73
N ARG A 134 3.64 12.69 24.88
CA ARG A 134 3.16 13.74 25.79
C ARG A 134 3.13 15.04 25.00
N GLY A 135 1.95 15.66 24.92
CA GLY A 135 1.83 17.00 24.37
C GLY A 135 2.73 17.93 25.18
N ARG A 136 3.59 18.71 24.51
CA ARG A 136 4.07 19.96 25.11
C ARG A 136 2.85 20.88 25.17
N ALA A 137 2.02 20.70 26.19
CA ALA A 137 0.91 21.58 26.51
C ALA A 137 1.22 22.22 27.86
N GLY A 138 1.57 23.52 27.82
CA GLY A 138 1.41 24.43 28.95
C GLY A 138 2.44 24.40 30.07
N THR A 139 3.58 25.07 29.88
CA THR A 139 4.24 25.86 30.94
C THR A 139 4.80 27.12 30.31
N ALA A 140 3.92 28.10 30.10
CA ALA A 140 4.24 29.50 29.87
C ALA A 140 3.11 30.33 30.49
N LEU A 141 3.09 30.32 31.83
CA LEU A 141 2.43 31.29 32.69
C LEU A 141 3.39 31.47 33.86
N GLY A 142 4.01 32.65 33.93
CA GLY A 142 5.08 33.03 34.84
C GLY A 142 5.82 34.21 34.25
#